data_AF-A0A094PYD9-F1
#
_entry.id   AF-A0A094PYD9-F1
#
_cell.length_a   1.000
_cell.length_b   1.000
_cell.length_c   1.000
_cell.angle_alpha   90.00
_cell.angle_beta   90.00
_cell.angle_gamma   90.00
#
_symmetry.space_group_name_H-M   'P 1'
#
loop_
_entity.id
_entity.type
_entity.pdbx_description
1 polymer ?
#
loop_
_entity_poly.entity_id
_entity_poly.type
_entity_poly.pdbx_seq_one_letter_code
_entity_poly.pdbx_strand_id
1 'polypeptide(L)'
;MADGGEGFLEVLGGANRITTVTGPLGDPVEAGWRLAKGTAVIEMATASGLVLAGGAEENNAIEATTRGVGELLLSAVEAGARRIVVGVGGSATTDGGLGALKAMHPTQKFRGIDLSVACDVRTTFVDAAEVFAPQKGASPSQVALLRRRLERLAQVYKMESGVDVVEVEGSGAAGGLAGGLLTVGAKLVSGFDFIADEVGLDELIEGADIVITGEGFLDEESFDGKVVGGVAALCTELGVPCLAIVGEVIEPLPAFPSGFTVVSLVERFGSDRSMEDPIDCAIEVALEFVEH
;
A
#
# COMPACT_ATOMS: atom_id res chain seq x y z
N MET A 1 10.01 -7.65 2.84
CA MET A 1 8.60 -7.42 3.21
C MET A 1 8.07 -6.28 2.36
N ALA A 2 6.74 -6.16 2.21
CA ALA A 2 6.09 -5.03 1.56
C ALA A 2 5.10 -4.37 2.54
N ASP A 3 4.56 -3.23 2.16
CA ASP A 3 3.62 -2.42 2.95
C ASP A 3 2.32 -2.15 2.15
N GLY A 4 2.07 -2.85 1.05
CA GLY A 4 0.93 -2.55 0.17
C GLY A 4 1.32 -1.84 -1.13
N GLY A 5 2.61 -1.52 -1.29
CA GLY A 5 3.25 -1.08 -2.52
C GLY A 5 3.75 -2.22 -3.44
N GLU A 6 4.90 -2.00 -4.08
CA GLU A 6 5.52 -2.95 -5.01
C GLU A 6 5.97 -4.23 -4.30
N GLY A 7 5.70 -5.39 -4.88
CA GLY A 7 6.03 -6.69 -4.30
C GLY A 7 4.98 -7.24 -3.32
N PHE A 8 3.86 -6.53 -3.14
CA PHE A 8 2.71 -6.98 -2.33
C PHE A 8 2.11 -8.29 -2.84
N LEU A 9 2.09 -8.50 -4.17
CA LEU A 9 1.66 -9.77 -4.76
C LEU A 9 2.54 -10.94 -4.30
N GLU A 10 3.82 -10.72 -4.00
CA GLU A 10 4.77 -11.80 -3.75
C GLU A 10 4.53 -12.55 -2.43
N VAL A 11 3.85 -11.89 -1.50
CA VAL A 11 3.63 -12.31 -0.10
C VAL A 11 2.94 -13.66 0.01
N LEU A 12 1.89 -13.92 -0.79
CA LEU A 12 1.11 -15.16 -0.67
C LEU A 12 1.81 -16.42 -1.18
N GLY A 13 2.99 -16.29 -1.82
CA GLY A 13 3.54 -17.35 -2.66
C GLY A 13 2.58 -17.76 -3.80
N GLY A 14 2.96 -18.78 -4.58
CA GLY A 14 2.11 -19.31 -5.66
C GLY A 14 2.17 -18.54 -6.99
N ALA A 15 1.51 -19.10 -8.02
CA ALA A 15 1.57 -18.57 -9.38
C ALA A 15 0.68 -17.33 -9.56
N ASN A 16 1.22 -16.31 -10.23
CA ASN A 16 0.44 -15.16 -10.67
C ASN A 16 -0.66 -15.61 -11.65
N ARG A 17 -1.86 -15.08 -11.44
CA ARG A 17 -2.93 -15.07 -12.43
C ARG A 17 -2.86 -13.75 -13.19
N ILE A 18 -3.32 -13.75 -14.43
CA ILE A 18 -3.39 -12.57 -15.28
C ILE A 18 -4.82 -12.43 -15.78
N THR A 19 -5.37 -11.23 -15.67
CA THR A 19 -6.66 -10.86 -16.24
C THR A 19 -6.48 -9.60 -17.08
N THR A 20 -7.02 -9.60 -18.31
CA THR A 20 -7.12 -8.38 -19.09
C THR A 20 -8.24 -7.50 -18.55
N VAL A 21 -7.90 -6.29 -18.13
CA VAL A 21 -8.84 -5.32 -17.52
C VAL A 21 -8.66 -3.94 -18.15
N THR A 22 -9.57 -3.03 -17.86
CA THR A 22 -9.50 -1.63 -18.29
C THR A 22 -8.35 -0.91 -17.57
N GLY A 23 -7.36 -0.43 -18.33
CA GLY A 23 -6.25 0.37 -17.82
C GLY A 23 -6.66 1.77 -17.34
N PRO A 24 -5.73 2.54 -16.75
CA PRO A 24 -6.05 3.84 -16.16
C PRO A 24 -6.65 4.83 -17.16
N LEU A 25 -6.21 4.79 -18.43
CA LEU A 25 -6.68 5.70 -19.49
C LEU A 25 -7.71 5.05 -20.44
N GLY A 26 -8.23 3.87 -20.09
CA GLY A 26 -9.28 3.16 -20.84
C GLY A 26 -8.79 2.04 -21.76
N ASP A 27 -7.51 2.05 -22.16
CA ASP A 27 -6.92 0.97 -22.94
C ASP A 27 -6.77 -0.31 -22.11
N PRO A 28 -6.96 -1.50 -22.70
CA PRO A 28 -6.84 -2.76 -21.96
C PRO A 28 -5.40 -3.04 -21.53
N VAL A 29 -5.23 -3.54 -20.30
CA VAL A 29 -3.95 -3.95 -19.71
C VAL A 29 -4.04 -5.37 -19.16
N GLU A 30 -2.93 -6.10 -19.21
CA GLU A 30 -2.80 -7.40 -18.53
C GLU A 30 -2.38 -7.17 -17.07
N ALA A 31 -3.31 -7.37 -16.14
CA ALA A 31 -3.08 -7.13 -14.74
C ALA A 31 -2.86 -8.44 -13.97
N GLY A 32 -1.72 -8.50 -13.26
CA GLY A 32 -1.33 -9.62 -12.40
C GLY A 32 -2.02 -9.58 -11.04
N TRP A 33 -2.44 -10.73 -10.53
CA TRP A 33 -3.00 -10.88 -9.19
C TRP A 33 -2.82 -12.32 -8.68
N ARG A 34 -3.03 -12.55 -7.38
CA ARG A 34 -2.87 -13.89 -6.78
C ARG A 34 -4.15 -14.38 -6.12
N LEU A 35 -4.30 -15.70 -6.08
CA LEU A 35 -5.33 -16.41 -5.30
C LEU A 35 -4.73 -17.67 -4.70
N ALA A 36 -4.60 -17.69 -3.37
CA ALA A 36 -4.08 -18.82 -2.62
C ALA A 36 -4.99 -19.10 -1.41
N LYS A 37 -5.35 -20.38 -1.19
CA LYS A 37 -6.17 -20.83 -0.04
C LYS A 37 -7.49 -20.05 0.19
N GLY A 38 -8.04 -19.43 -0.85
CA GLY A 38 -9.26 -18.62 -0.79
C GLY A 38 -9.03 -17.13 -0.50
N THR A 39 -7.78 -16.69 -0.35
CA THR A 39 -7.39 -15.27 -0.25
C THR A 39 -6.86 -14.79 -1.59
N ALA A 40 -7.45 -13.72 -2.12
CA ALA A 40 -6.91 -13.01 -3.27
C ALA A 40 -6.11 -11.78 -2.85
N VAL A 41 -5.00 -11.52 -3.52
CA VAL A 41 -4.21 -10.30 -3.37
C VAL A 41 -4.11 -9.61 -4.73
N ILE A 42 -4.48 -8.33 -4.73
CA ILE A 42 -4.55 -7.46 -5.90
C ILE A 42 -3.71 -6.23 -5.62
N GLU A 43 -2.79 -5.88 -6.51
CA GLU A 43 -2.14 -4.58 -6.52
C GLU A 43 -2.87 -3.67 -7.49
N MET A 44 -3.43 -2.56 -7.00
CA MET A 44 -4.22 -1.67 -7.85
C MET A 44 -3.37 -1.06 -8.98
N ALA A 45 -2.06 -0.89 -8.76
CA ALA A 45 -1.12 -0.35 -9.73
C ALA A 45 -1.04 -1.18 -11.03
N THR A 46 -1.29 -2.48 -10.95
CA THR A 46 -1.29 -3.39 -12.12
C THR A 46 -2.45 -3.15 -13.09
N ALA A 47 -3.52 -2.47 -12.63
CA ALA A 47 -4.68 -2.15 -13.44
C ALA A 47 -4.88 -0.64 -13.63
N SER A 48 -4.50 0.18 -12.66
CA SER A 48 -4.77 1.62 -12.64
C SER A 48 -3.59 2.43 -12.07
N GLY A 49 -2.37 1.92 -12.24
CA GLY A 49 -1.15 2.54 -11.76
C GLY A 49 -0.61 3.64 -12.66
N LEU A 50 0.15 4.56 -12.07
CA LEU A 50 0.72 5.71 -12.76
C LEU A 50 1.74 5.31 -13.84
N VAL A 51 2.48 4.23 -13.62
CA VAL A 51 3.42 3.66 -14.62
C VAL A 51 2.69 3.24 -15.89
N LEU A 52 1.50 2.62 -15.76
CA LEU A 52 0.67 2.23 -16.91
C LEU A 52 0.10 3.43 -17.67
N ALA A 53 0.01 4.60 -17.02
CA ALA A 53 -0.42 5.84 -17.63
C ALA A 53 0.72 6.63 -18.29
N GLY A 54 1.94 6.07 -18.34
CA GLY A 54 3.13 6.75 -18.87
C GLY A 54 3.78 7.73 -17.89
N GLY A 55 3.52 7.57 -16.58
CA GLY A 55 4.02 8.48 -15.56
C GLY A 55 3.18 9.75 -15.42
N ALA A 56 3.63 10.68 -14.57
CA ALA A 56 2.90 11.92 -14.30
C ALA A 56 2.77 12.85 -15.52
N GLU A 57 3.72 12.80 -16.46
CA GLU A 57 3.74 13.67 -17.64
C GLU A 57 2.72 13.26 -18.71
N GLU A 58 2.50 11.94 -18.87
CA GLU A 58 1.58 11.40 -19.88
C GLU A 58 0.18 11.10 -19.32
N ASN A 59 0.04 11.03 -17.99
CA ASN A 59 -1.23 10.74 -17.35
C ASN A 59 -2.27 11.85 -17.55
N ASN A 60 -3.52 11.46 -17.78
CA ASN A 60 -4.66 12.36 -17.68
C ASN A 60 -5.32 12.23 -16.31
N ALA A 61 -4.86 13.02 -15.34
CA ALA A 61 -5.32 12.97 -13.95
C ALA A 61 -6.84 13.22 -13.76
N ILE A 62 -7.52 13.82 -14.76
CA ILE A 62 -8.98 14.04 -14.72
C ILE A 62 -9.76 12.80 -15.16
N GLU A 63 -9.28 12.10 -16.18
CA GLU A 63 -9.97 10.97 -16.82
C GLU A 63 -9.51 9.60 -16.28
N ALA A 64 -8.34 9.54 -15.63
CA ALA A 64 -7.80 8.29 -15.10
C ALA A 64 -8.81 7.56 -14.19
N THR A 65 -9.06 6.28 -14.45
CA THR A 65 -10.12 5.49 -13.82
C THR A 65 -9.64 4.26 -13.06
N THR A 66 -10.34 3.94 -11.96
CA THR A 66 -10.13 2.72 -11.17
C THR A 66 -10.91 1.51 -11.68
N ARG A 67 -11.54 1.60 -12.86
CA ARG A 67 -12.42 0.55 -13.39
C ARG A 67 -11.76 -0.83 -13.45
N GLY A 68 -10.51 -0.92 -13.91
CA GLY A 68 -9.79 -2.20 -13.99
C GLY A 68 -9.63 -2.88 -12.64
N VAL A 69 -9.50 -2.12 -11.55
CA VAL A 69 -9.46 -2.68 -10.19
C VAL A 69 -10.79 -3.36 -9.84
N GLY A 70 -11.92 -2.75 -10.18
CA GLY A 70 -13.24 -3.37 -10.00
C GLY A 70 -13.41 -4.66 -10.81
N GLU A 71 -12.84 -4.71 -12.02
CA GLU A 71 -12.83 -5.90 -12.88
C GLU A 71 -11.94 -7.03 -12.30
N LEU A 72 -10.81 -6.69 -11.68
CA LEU A 72 -9.98 -7.63 -10.92
C LEU A 72 -10.69 -8.17 -9.68
N LEU A 73 -11.33 -7.28 -8.90
CA LEU A 73 -12.12 -7.66 -7.73
C LEU A 73 -13.21 -8.66 -8.11
N LEU A 74 -13.92 -8.40 -9.20
CA LEU A 74 -14.93 -9.31 -9.72
C LEU A 74 -14.31 -10.65 -10.16
N SER A 75 -13.18 -10.62 -10.85
CA SER A 75 -12.45 -11.82 -11.28
C SER A 75 -12.01 -12.68 -10.09
N ALA A 76 -11.57 -12.05 -9.00
CA ALA A 76 -11.20 -12.74 -7.77
C ALA A 76 -12.40 -13.45 -7.12
N VAL A 77 -13.54 -12.78 -7.03
CA VAL A 77 -14.79 -13.38 -6.54
C VAL A 77 -15.21 -14.57 -7.40
N GLU A 78 -15.21 -14.41 -8.73
CA GLU A 78 -15.61 -15.47 -9.67
C GLU A 78 -14.65 -16.65 -9.66
N ALA A 79 -13.38 -16.43 -9.31
CA ALA A 79 -12.40 -17.49 -9.07
C ALA A 79 -12.53 -18.18 -7.71
N GLY A 80 -13.48 -17.77 -6.86
CA GLY A 80 -13.77 -18.39 -5.57
C GLY A 80 -13.01 -17.80 -4.37
N ALA A 81 -12.52 -16.56 -4.49
CA ALA A 81 -11.99 -15.85 -3.34
C ALA A 81 -13.07 -15.68 -2.26
N ARG A 82 -12.69 -15.82 -0.99
CA ARG A 82 -13.51 -15.53 0.19
C ARG A 82 -12.97 -14.34 0.97
N ARG A 83 -11.66 -14.09 0.85
CA ARG A 83 -10.97 -12.90 1.33
C ARG A 83 -10.28 -12.24 0.15
N ILE A 84 -10.31 -10.92 0.07
CA ILE A 84 -9.62 -10.14 -0.95
C ILE A 84 -8.90 -8.99 -0.28
N VAL A 85 -7.62 -8.82 -0.58
CA VAL A 85 -6.84 -7.66 -0.12
C VAL A 85 -6.32 -6.88 -1.31
N VAL A 86 -6.55 -5.57 -1.29
CA VAL A 86 -6.13 -4.64 -2.34
C VAL A 86 -5.04 -3.73 -1.81
N GLY A 87 -3.83 -3.84 -2.36
CA GLY A 87 -2.76 -2.86 -2.15
C GLY A 87 -3.04 -1.60 -2.98
N VAL A 88 -2.99 -0.43 -2.36
CA VAL A 88 -3.37 0.86 -2.97
C VAL A 88 -2.22 1.83 -3.24
N GLY A 89 -0.99 1.31 -3.36
CA GLY A 89 0.17 2.08 -3.82
C GLY A 89 0.13 2.44 -5.32
N GLY A 90 0.83 3.52 -5.69
CA GLY A 90 1.19 3.82 -7.08
C GLY A 90 0.07 4.21 -8.05
N SER A 91 -1.06 4.74 -7.56
CA SER A 91 -2.24 4.98 -8.43
C SER A 91 -2.10 6.17 -9.40
N ALA A 92 -2.65 6.03 -10.61
CA ALA A 92 -2.81 7.12 -11.59
C ALA A 92 -4.05 8.00 -11.32
N THR A 93 -4.92 7.55 -10.43
CA THR A 93 -6.34 7.93 -10.42
C THR A 93 -6.69 8.87 -9.27
N THR A 94 -7.68 9.73 -9.51
CA THR A 94 -8.39 10.51 -8.47
C THR A 94 -9.88 10.55 -8.79
N ASP A 95 -10.48 9.37 -9.00
CA ASP A 95 -11.89 9.20 -9.36
C ASP A 95 -12.78 8.81 -8.18
N GLY A 96 -12.24 8.78 -6.96
CA GLY A 96 -12.96 8.42 -5.75
C GLY A 96 -13.33 6.94 -5.66
N GLY A 97 -12.73 6.06 -6.47
CA GLY A 97 -13.11 4.66 -6.57
C GLY A 97 -14.39 4.40 -7.35
N LEU A 98 -14.98 5.44 -7.96
CA LEU A 98 -16.24 5.32 -8.69
C LEU A 98 -16.13 4.35 -9.88
N GLY A 99 -14.99 4.34 -10.58
CA GLY A 99 -14.73 3.39 -11.66
C GLY A 99 -14.81 1.94 -11.18
N ALA A 100 -14.09 1.63 -10.09
CA ALA A 100 -14.09 0.30 -9.48
C ALA A 100 -15.50 -0.12 -9.03
N LEU A 101 -16.19 0.74 -8.28
CA LEU A 101 -17.56 0.47 -7.80
C LEU A 101 -18.53 0.18 -8.95
N LYS A 102 -18.43 0.92 -10.05
CA LYS A 102 -19.24 0.68 -11.25
C LYS A 102 -19.00 -0.70 -11.84
N ALA A 103 -17.73 -1.14 -11.91
CA ALA A 103 -17.36 -2.44 -12.44
C ALA A 103 -17.76 -3.60 -11.50
N MET A 104 -17.87 -3.34 -10.20
CA MET A 104 -18.31 -4.32 -9.19
C MET A 104 -19.83 -4.59 -9.20
N HIS A 105 -20.63 -3.84 -9.96
CA HIS A 105 -22.07 -4.10 -10.01
C HIS A 105 -22.41 -5.42 -10.72
N PRO A 106 -23.38 -6.20 -10.21
CA PRO A 106 -24.15 -5.97 -8.98
C PRO A 106 -23.34 -6.32 -7.71
N THR A 107 -23.32 -5.43 -6.72
CA THR A 107 -22.50 -5.55 -5.49
C THR A 107 -22.87 -6.75 -4.62
N GLN A 108 -24.03 -7.38 -4.85
CA GLN A 108 -24.47 -8.61 -4.20
C GLN A 108 -23.45 -9.76 -4.35
N LYS A 109 -22.66 -9.77 -5.44
CA LYS A 109 -21.58 -10.76 -5.64
C LYS A 109 -20.51 -10.71 -4.55
N PHE A 110 -20.33 -9.56 -3.90
CA PHE A 110 -19.33 -9.34 -2.86
C PHE A 110 -19.86 -9.63 -1.45
N ARG A 111 -21.13 -10.05 -1.31
CA ARG A 111 -21.72 -10.34 -0.01
C ARG A 111 -21.02 -11.54 0.64
N GLY A 112 -20.48 -11.34 1.83
CA GLY A 112 -19.75 -12.38 2.57
C GLY A 112 -18.29 -12.54 2.17
N ILE A 113 -17.80 -11.69 1.25
CA ILE A 113 -16.37 -11.56 0.98
C ILE A 113 -15.76 -10.65 2.05
N ASP A 114 -14.67 -11.10 2.67
CA ASP A 114 -13.85 -10.24 3.53
C ASP A 114 -12.93 -9.39 2.64
N LEU A 115 -13.35 -8.15 2.37
CA LEU A 115 -12.62 -7.21 1.53
C LEU A 115 -11.82 -6.25 2.40
N SER A 116 -10.51 -6.20 2.21
CA SER A 116 -9.60 -5.30 2.91
C SER A 116 -8.80 -4.46 1.92
N VAL A 117 -8.46 -3.24 2.31
CA VAL A 117 -7.61 -2.32 1.57
C VAL A 117 -6.37 -2.05 2.43
N ALA A 118 -5.21 -2.45 1.92
CA ALA A 118 -3.92 -2.23 2.57
C ALA A 118 -3.44 -0.81 2.25
N CYS A 119 -3.45 0.08 3.24
CA CYS A 119 -3.01 1.47 3.09
C CYS A 119 -2.29 2.00 4.33
N ASP A 120 -1.16 2.67 4.13
CA ASP A 120 -0.36 3.25 5.22
C ASP A 120 -0.33 4.79 5.18
N VAL A 121 -1.30 5.40 4.50
CA VAL A 121 -1.48 6.86 4.52
C VAL A 121 -2.75 7.20 5.30
N ARG A 122 -2.71 8.30 6.05
CA ARG A 122 -3.86 8.78 6.84
C ARG A 122 -4.74 9.78 6.10
N THR A 123 -4.34 10.20 4.89
CA THR A 123 -5.07 11.20 4.09
C THR A 123 -6.54 10.81 3.92
N THR A 124 -7.44 11.75 4.21
CA THR A 124 -8.89 11.56 4.11
C THR A 124 -9.38 11.69 2.66
N PHE A 125 -10.62 11.27 2.42
CA PHE A 125 -11.19 11.12 1.09
C PHE A 125 -11.08 12.36 0.21
N VAL A 126 -11.43 13.54 0.74
CA VAL A 126 -11.45 14.79 -0.04
C VAL A 126 -10.04 15.35 -0.23
N ASP A 127 -9.20 15.25 0.80
CA ASP A 127 -7.85 15.83 0.80
C ASP A 127 -6.91 15.07 -0.15
N ALA A 128 -7.26 13.85 -0.54
CA ALA A 128 -6.55 13.09 -1.57
C ALA A 128 -6.33 13.88 -2.88
N ALA A 129 -7.25 14.79 -3.23
CA ALA A 129 -7.10 15.64 -4.42
C ALA A 129 -5.91 16.61 -4.27
N GLU A 130 -5.72 17.22 -3.11
CA GLU A 130 -4.65 18.18 -2.88
C GLU A 130 -3.30 17.51 -2.64
N VAL A 131 -3.31 16.42 -1.87
CA VAL A 131 -2.09 15.71 -1.47
C VAL A 131 -1.52 14.91 -2.65
N PHE A 132 -2.35 14.14 -3.36
CA PHE A 132 -1.86 13.12 -4.30
C PHE A 132 -2.11 13.42 -5.77
N ALA A 133 -3.03 14.32 -6.15
CA ALA A 133 -3.26 14.59 -7.57
C ALA A 133 -2.09 15.33 -8.27
N PRO A 134 -1.35 16.26 -7.62
CA PRO A 134 -0.23 16.95 -8.27
C PRO A 134 0.85 15.98 -8.78
N GLN A 135 1.27 15.02 -7.96
CA GLN A 135 2.24 13.98 -8.34
C GLN A 135 1.72 13.02 -9.43
N LYS A 136 0.42 13.05 -9.75
CA LYS A 136 -0.20 12.30 -10.84
C LYS A 136 -0.36 13.13 -12.11
N GLY A 137 0.20 14.33 -12.17
CA GLY A 137 0.13 15.22 -13.33
C GLY A 137 -1.00 16.26 -13.29
N ALA A 138 -1.73 16.41 -12.19
CA ALA A 138 -2.79 17.41 -12.10
C ALA A 138 -2.23 18.83 -11.90
N SER A 139 -2.63 19.76 -12.76
CA SER A 139 -2.42 21.20 -12.55
C SER A 139 -3.27 21.74 -11.38
N PRO A 140 -2.96 22.92 -10.83
CA PRO A 140 -3.72 23.49 -9.71
C PRO A 140 -5.23 23.65 -9.98
N SER A 141 -5.62 23.98 -11.22
CA SER A 141 -7.04 24.08 -11.59
C SER A 141 -7.72 22.71 -11.67
N GLN A 142 -6.99 21.68 -12.11
CA GLN A 142 -7.46 20.29 -12.11
C GLN A 142 -7.58 19.75 -10.68
N VAL A 143 -6.64 20.07 -9.77
CA VAL A 143 -6.73 19.74 -8.34
C VAL A 143 -8.03 20.29 -7.74
N ALA A 144 -8.36 21.56 -7.98
CA ALA A 144 -9.61 22.17 -7.51
C ALA A 144 -10.86 21.48 -8.08
N LEU A 145 -10.80 21.03 -9.35
CA LEU A 145 -11.89 20.26 -9.97
C LEU A 145 -12.05 18.87 -9.33
N LEU A 146 -10.93 18.18 -9.09
CA LEU A 146 -10.89 16.86 -8.46
C LEU A 146 -11.38 16.93 -7.02
N ARG A 147 -10.99 17.95 -6.25
CA ARG A 147 -11.53 18.18 -4.90
C ARG A 147 -13.05 18.26 -4.91
N ARG A 148 -13.62 19.12 -5.78
CA ARG A 148 -15.09 19.24 -5.94
C ARG A 148 -15.76 17.96 -6.43
N ARG A 149 -15.04 17.09 -7.16
CA ARG A 149 -15.52 15.77 -7.54
C ARG A 149 -15.61 14.87 -6.30
N LEU A 150 -14.56 14.80 -5.49
CA LEU A 150 -14.53 13.98 -4.28
C LEU A 150 -15.54 14.47 -3.23
N GLU A 151 -15.70 15.78 -3.05
CA GLU A 151 -16.74 16.35 -2.16
C GLU A 151 -18.16 15.88 -2.56
N ARG A 152 -18.47 15.89 -3.86
CA ARG A 152 -19.77 15.41 -4.36
C ARG A 152 -19.92 13.89 -4.20
N LEU A 153 -18.86 13.13 -4.48
CA LEU A 153 -18.89 11.67 -4.29
C LEU A 153 -19.08 11.28 -2.83
N ALA A 154 -18.42 11.96 -1.90
CA ALA A 154 -18.60 11.72 -0.47
C ALA A 154 -20.07 11.90 -0.04
N GLN A 155 -20.76 12.93 -0.55
CA GLN A 155 -22.19 13.13 -0.29
C GLN A 155 -23.04 11.99 -0.84
N VAL A 156 -22.76 11.53 -2.07
CA VAL A 156 -23.46 10.40 -2.70
C VAL A 156 -23.22 9.11 -1.91
N TYR A 157 -21.97 8.83 -1.54
CA TYR A 157 -21.59 7.64 -0.78
C TYR A 157 -22.27 7.60 0.59
N LYS A 158 -22.30 8.72 1.31
CA LYS A 158 -23.01 8.83 2.59
C LYS A 158 -24.52 8.61 2.41
N MET A 159 -25.10 9.14 1.34
CA MET A 159 -26.54 8.98 1.07
C MET A 159 -26.92 7.54 0.69
N GLU A 160 -26.12 6.88 -0.15
CA GLU A 160 -26.46 5.56 -0.71
C GLU A 160 -26.04 4.39 0.19
N SER A 161 -24.88 4.50 0.84
CA SER A 161 -24.32 3.42 1.68
C SER A 161 -24.43 3.67 3.18
N GLY A 162 -24.65 4.93 3.59
CA GLY A 162 -24.57 5.34 5.00
C GLY A 162 -23.15 5.56 5.53
N VAL A 163 -22.11 5.26 4.73
CA VAL A 163 -20.71 5.42 5.12
C VAL A 163 -20.25 6.85 4.89
N ASP A 164 -19.78 7.51 5.94
CA ASP A 164 -19.18 8.84 5.85
C ASP A 164 -17.68 8.74 5.62
N VAL A 165 -17.27 8.69 4.36
CA VAL A 165 -15.85 8.52 3.98
C VAL A 165 -14.99 9.75 4.31
N VAL A 166 -15.58 10.91 4.62
CA VAL A 166 -14.80 12.12 4.92
C VAL A 166 -14.10 12.01 6.27
N GLU A 167 -14.72 11.33 7.23
CA GLU A 167 -14.24 11.20 8.61
C GLU A 167 -13.28 10.01 8.81
N VAL A 168 -13.06 9.20 7.79
CA VAL A 168 -12.23 7.99 7.89
C VAL A 168 -10.81 8.31 7.42
N GLU A 169 -9.85 8.23 8.33
CA GLU A 169 -8.43 8.31 7.98
C GLU A 169 -8.06 7.21 6.97
N GLY A 170 -7.23 7.56 5.98
CA GLY A 170 -6.79 6.66 4.91
C GLY A 170 -7.82 6.39 3.80
N SER A 171 -9.05 6.88 3.93
CA SER A 171 -10.07 6.80 2.87
C SER A 171 -9.65 7.52 1.56
N GLY A 172 -8.70 8.44 1.62
CA GLY A 172 -8.13 9.14 0.47
C GLY A 172 -7.10 8.33 -0.32
N ALA A 173 -6.65 7.18 0.19
CA ALA A 173 -5.65 6.37 -0.46
C ALA A 173 -6.03 5.98 -1.89
N ALA A 174 -5.03 5.92 -2.78
CA ALA A 174 -5.18 5.77 -4.23
C ALA A 174 -6.15 6.78 -4.90
N GLY A 175 -6.28 8.00 -4.37
CA GLY A 175 -7.18 9.01 -4.94
C GLY A 175 -8.66 8.74 -4.65
N GLY A 176 -8.92 8.21 -3.45
CA GLY A 176 -10.25 7.88 -2.94
C GLY A 176 -10.74 6.47 -3.29
N LEU A 177 -9.92 5.61 -3.91
CA LEU A 177 -10.32 4.21 -4.14
C LEU A 177 -10.64 3.50 -2.82
N ALA A 178 -9.81 3.70 -1.79
CA ALA A 178 -10.02 3.13 -0.47
C ALA A 178 -11.39 3.52 0.11
N GLY A 179 -11.71 4.82 0.12
CA GLY A 179 -13.01 5.31 0.57
C GLY A 179 -14.17 4.81 -0.29
N GLY A 180 -14.01 4.70 -1.61
CA GLY A 180 -15.00 4.07 -2.47
C GLY A 180 -15.30 2.63 -2.04
N LEU A 181 -14.27 1.81 -1.80
CA LEU A 181 -14.44 0.42 -1.36
C LEU A 181 -15.04 0.30 0.05
N LEU A 182 -14.82 1.26 0.95
CA LEU A 182 -15.50 1.29 2.26
C LEU A 182 -17.04 1.28 2.11
N THR A 183 -17.58 1.93 1.08
CA THR A 183 -19.04 2.01 0.84
C THR A 183 -19.68 0.67 0.50
N VAL A 184 -18.88 -0.33 0.09
CA VAL A 184 -19.31 -1.70 -0.17
C VAL A 184 -18.87 -2.68 0.91
N GLY A 185 -18.46 -2.16 2.07
CA GLY A 185 -18.13 -2.94 3.26
C GLY A 185 -16.67 -3.38 3.35
N ALA A 186 -15.76 -2.80 2.56
CA ALA A 186 -14.33 -3.02 2.76
C ALA A 186 -13.87 -2.46 4.12
N LYS A 187 -12.73 -2.96 4.60
CA LYS A 187 -12.03 -2.43 5.77
C LYS A 187 -10.68 -1.86 5.35
N LEU A 188 -10.21 -0.84 6.04
CA LEU A 188 -8.81 -0.42 5.92
C LEU A 188 -7.98 -1.23 6.92
N VAL A 189 -6.82 -1.69 6.47
CA VAL A 189 -5.83 -2.40 7.28
C VAL A 189 -4.45 -1.83 6.96
N SER A 190 -3.51 -1.89 7.90
CA SER A 190 -2.10 -1.65 7.58
C SER A 190 -1.63 -2.71 6.59
N GLY A 191 -0.85 -2.29 5.59
CA GLY A 191 -0.27 -3.24 4.66
C GLY A 191 0.79 -4.11 5.32
N PHE A 192 1.57 -3.54 6.24
CA PHE A 192 2.53 -4.29 7.04
C PHE A 192 1.85 -5.37 7.88
N ASP A 193 0.85 -5.00 8.70
CA ASP A 193 0.19 -5.95 9.61
C ASP A 193 -0.41 -7.13 8.83
N PHE A 194 -1.07 -6.84 7.71
CA PHE A 194 -1.62 -7.87 6.84
C PHE A 194 -0.54 -8.85 6.35
N ILE A 195 0.62 -8.32 5.93
CA ILE A 195 1.72 -9.15 5.43
C ILE A 195 2.33 -9.96 6.57
N ALA A 196 2.56 -9.34 7.72
CA ALA A 196 3.10 -9.97 8.91
C ALA A 196 2.24 -11.18 9.34
N ASP A 197 0.92 -10.99 9.43
CA ASP A 197 -0.04 -12.05 9.74
C ASP A 197 0.00 -13.20 8.71
N GLU A 198 0.07 -12.86 7.42
CA GLU A 198 -0.01 -13.85 6.35
C GLU A 198 1.27 -14.70 6.23
N VAL A 199 2.43 -14.14 6.55
CA VAL A 199 3.70 -14.88 6.58
C VAL A 199 3.99 -15.54 7.92
N GLY A 200 3.16 -15.33 8.95
CA GLY A 200 3.40 -15.81 10.31
C GLY A 200 4.67 -15.19 10.91
N LEU A 201 4.83 -13.88 10.75
CA LEU A 201 6.05 -13.17 11.12
C LEU A 201 6.33 -13.24 12.63
N ASP A 202 5.29 -13.21 13.45
CA ASP A 202 5.36 -13.39 14.90
C ASP A 202 6.02 -14.72 15.29
N GLU A 203 5.59 -15.83 14.68
CA GLU A 203 6.18 -17.16 14.90
C GLU A 203 7.66 -17.21 14.47
N LEU A 204 8.01 -16.53 13.37
CA LEU A 204 9.39 -16.43 12.89
C LEU A 204 10.27 -15.60 13.83
N ILE A 205 9.74 -14.49 14.35
CA ILE A 205 10.46 -13.61 15.29
C ILE A 205 10.68 -14.33 16.61
N GLU A 206 9.65 -15.00 17.16
CA GLU A 206 9.76 -15.71 18.45
C GLU A 206 10.86 -16.79 18.43
N GLY A 207 11.10 -17.40 17.26
CA GLY A 207 12.15 -18.40 17.06
C GLY A 207 13.55 -17.84 16.79
N ALA A 208 13.73 -16.52 16.69
CA ALA A 208 14.98 -15.89 16.27
C ALA A 208 15.83 -15.38 17.46
N ASP A 209 17.15 -15.46 17.34
CA ASP A 209 18.09 -14.86 18.30
C ASP A 209 18.20 -13.32 18.10
N ILE A 210 18.06 -12.88 16.85
CA ILE A 210 18.07 -11.47 16.43
C ILE A 210 17.25 -11.31 15.15
N VAL A 211 16.57 -10.18 15.01
CA VAL A 211 15.87 -9.80 13.78
C VAL A 211 16.61 -8.65 13.13
N ILE A 212 16.86 -8.75 11.82
CA ILE A 212 17.45 -7.67 11.02
C ILE A 212 16.39 -7.16 10.04
N THR A 213 16.15 -5.85 10.07
CA THR A 213 15.23 -5.14 9.17
C THR A 213 15.93 -3.95 8.52
N GLY A 214 15.26 -3.25 7.62
CA GLY A 214 15.84 -2.08 6.95
C GLY A 214 14.93 -1.45 5.92
N GLU A 215 15.27 -0.22 5.57
CA GLU A 215 14.67 0.55 4.48
C GLU A 215 15.65 1.63 3.97
N GLY A 216 15.31 2.30 2.87
CA GLY A 216 16.18 3.32 2.29
C GLY A 216 16.34 4.55 3.18
N PHE A 217 15.24 5.09 3.68
CA PHE A 217 15.21 6.28 4.53
C PHE A 217 14.39 5.99 5.78
N LEU A 218 14.97 6.20 6.95
CA LEU A 218 14.30 6.09 8.23
C LEU A 218 13.87 7.48 8.69
N ASP A 219 12.56 7.73 8.75
CA ASP A 219 11.96 8.97 9.22
C ASP A 219 10.83 8.70 10.23
N GLU A 220 10.10 9.73 10.67
CA GLU A 220 8.97 9.57 11.60
C GLU A 220 7.85 8.69 11.01
N GLU A 221 7.62 8.75 9.69
CA GLU A 221 6.57 7.96 9.03
C GLU A 221 6.93 6.47 8.95
N SER A 222 8.21 6.12 8.99
CA SER A 222 8.69 4.73 9.10
C SER A 222 8.14 3.97 10.31
N PHE A 223 7.70 4.71 11.34
CA PHE A 223 7.10 4.15 12.55
C PHE A 223 5.56 4.15 12.52
N ASP A 224 4.95 4.62 11.44
CA ASP A 224 3.49 4.70 11.28
C ASP A 224 2.96 3.60 10.36
N GLY A 225 3.06 2.34 10.81
CA GLY A 225 2.52 1.19 10.08
C GLY A 225 3.35 0.72 8.88
N LYS A 226 4.60 1.21 8.74
CA LYS A 226 5.59 0.75 7.75
C LYS A 226 6.47 -0.40 8.30
N VAL A 227 7.28 -0.98 7.43
CA VAL A 227 8.05 -2.21 7.70
C VAL A 227 8.98 -2.10 8.90
N VAL A 228 9.84 -1.09 8.97
CA VAL A 228 10.83 -0.99 10.07
C VAL A 228 10.14 -0.81 11.42
N GLY A 229 9.20 0.13 11.52
CA GLY A 229 8.44 0.36 12.75
C GLY A 229 7.63 -0.85 13.20
N GLY A 230 6.95 -1.52 12.27
CA GLY A 230 6.17 -2.72 12.55
C GLY A 230 7.02 -3.89 13.05
N VAL A 231 8.15 -4.17 12.39
CA VAL A 231 9.10 -5.20 12.86
C VAL A 231 9.66 -4.85 14.23
N ALA A 232 10.05 -3.59 14.45
CA ALA A 232 10.57 -3.12 15.73
C ALA A 232 9.54 -3.29 16.87
N ALA A 233 8.27 -2.98 16.62
CA ALA A 233 7.18 -3.15 17.57
C ALA A 233 6.98 -4.63 17.94
N LEU A 234 6.89 -5.52 16.94
CA LEU A 234 6.77 -6.97 17.16
C LEU A 234 7.94 -7.54 17.94
N CYS A 235 9.17 -7.17 17.58
CA CYS A 235 10.38 -7.60 18.30
C CYS A 235 10.37 -7.13 19.76
N THR A 236 9.91 -5.90 20.01
CA THR A 236 9.78 -5.36 21.37
C THR A 236 8.75 -6.13 22.18
N GLU A 237 7.60 -6.46 21.59
CA GLU A 237 6.54 -7.24 22.25
C GLU A 237 7.01 -8.66 22.61
N LEU A 238 7.75 -9.30 21.70
CA LEU A 238 8.27 -10.66 21.86
C LEU A 238 9.59 -10.71 22.65
N GLY A 239 10.19 -9.57 22.95
CA GLY A 239 11.45 -9.49 23.69
C GLY A 239 12.69 -9.95 22.89
N VAL A 240 12.63 -9.88 21.56
CA VAL A 240 13.70 -10.29 20.64
C VAL A 240 14.51 -9.07 20.21
N PRO A 241 15.85 -9.10 20.24
CA PRO A 241 16.69 -8.00 19.74
C PRO A 241 16.44 -7.70 18.26
N CYS A 242 16.41 -6.42 17.91
CA CYS A 242 16.16 -5.98 16.54
C CYS A 242 17.21 -4.95 16.09
N LEU A 243 17.77 -5.19 14.90
CA LEU A 243 18.72 -4.30 14.23
C LEU A 243 18.08 -3.77 12.94
N ALA A 244 17.91 -2.46 12.85
CA ALA A 244 17.55 -1.79 11.61
C ALA A 244 18.82 -1.26 10.92
N ILE A 245 19.09 -1.78 9.72
CA ILE A 245 20.13 -1.29 8.83
C ILE A 245 19.45 -0.43 7.77
N VAL A 246 19.69 0.88 7.80
CA VAL A 246 18.97 1.84 6.97
C VAL A 246 19.94 2.65 6.11
N GLY A 247 19.51 3.09 4.94
CA GLY A 247 20.35 3.91 4.06
C GLY A 247 20.74 5.21 4.74
N GLU A 248 19.75 6.03 5.06
CA GLU A 248 19.93 7.32 5.74
C GLU A 248 18.85 7.55 6.81
N VAL A 249 19.22 8.24 7.88
CA VAL A 249 18.31 8.65 8.96
C VAL A 249 17.93 10.12 8.75
N ILE A 250 16.64 10.41 8.72
CA ILE A 250 16.11 11.77 8.60
C ILE A 250 15.50 12.16 9.94
N GLU A 251 16.14 13.09 10.64
CA GLU A 251 15.65 13.62 11.91
C GLU A 251 14.47 14.60 11.74
N PRO A 252 13.57 14.71 12.74
CA PRO A 252 13.60 14.03 14.05
C PRO A 252 13.06 12.60 14.01
N LEU A 253 13.62 11.73 14.85
CA LEU A 253 13.10 10.38 15.09
C LEU A 253 12.50 10.25 16.51
N PRO A 254 11.50 9.36 16.69
CA PRO A 254 11.00 9.03 18.03
C PRO A 254 12.08 8.30 18.85
N ALA A 255 11.91 8.29 20.17
CA ALA A 255 12.77 7.47 21.04
C ALA A 255 12.52 5.98 20.77
N PHE A 256 13.60 5.22 20.60
CA PHE A 256 13.51 3.80 20.31
C PHE A 256 13.28 2.94 21.57
N PRO A 257 12.54 1.82 21.45
CA PRO A 257 12.42 0.86 22.53
C PRO A 257 13.76 0.18 22.83
N SER A 258 13.90 -0.34 24.06
CA SER A 258 15.09 -1.10 24.45
C SER A 258 15.23 -2.37 23.60
N GLY A 259 16.43 -2.62 23.08
CA GLY A 259 16.68 -3.77 22.21
C GLY A 259 16.52 -3.49 20.71
N PHE A 260 16.12 -2.27 20.33
CA PHE A 260 16.14 -1.79 18.95
C PHE A 260 17.40 -0.96 18.70
N THR A 261 18.21 -1.39 17.74
CA THR A 261 19.44 -0.70 17.32
C THR A 261 19.28 -0.24 15.88
N VAL A 262 19.66 1.01 15.59
CA VAL A 262 19.65 1.56 14.22
C VAL A 262 21.09 1.83 13.78
N VAL A 263 21.43 1.41 12.56
CA VAL A 263 22.69 1.75 11.90
C VAL A 263 22.40 2.39 10.55
N SER A 264 22.80 3.65 10.39
CA SER A 264 22.77 4.38 9.12
C SER A 264 24.01 4.05 8.29
N LEU A 265 23.81 3.56 7.07
CA LEU A 265 24.90 3.27 6.14
C LEU A 265 25.63 4.55 5.73
N VAL A 266 24.89 5.63 5.47
CA VAL A 266 25.48 6.94 5.12
C VAL A 266 26.36 7.48 6.25
N GLU A 267 25.94 7.36 7.51
CA GLU A 267 26.75 7.80 8.65
C GLU A 267 28.00 6.92 8.84
N ARG A 268 27.88 5.61 8.59
CA ARG A 268 28.94 4.62 8.79
C ARG A 268 30.00 4.66 7.69
N PHE A 269 29.57 4.71 6.43
CA PHE A 269 30.42 4.48 5.26
C PHE A 269 30.51 5.69 4.33
N GLY A 270 29.72 6.74 4.56
CA GLY A 270 29.58 7.89 3.68
C GLY A 270 28.58 7.64 2.55
N SER A 271 28.04 8.73 2.00
CA SER A 271 27.01 8.72 0.96
C SER A 271 27.47 7.99 -0.31
N ASP A 272 28.69 8.27 -0.78
CA ASP A 272 29.23 7.69 -2.02
C ASP A 272 29.27 6.15 -1.98
N ARG A 273 29.89 5.58 -0.94
CA ARG A 273 30.00 4.11 -0.80
C ARG A 273 28.64 3.46 -0.56
N SER A 274 27.78 4.11 0.22
CA SER A 274 26.45 3.57 0.54
C SER A 274 25.51 3.53 -0.68
N MET A 275 25.68 4.44 -1.64
CA MET A 275 24.92 4.42 -2.89
C MET A 275 25.53 3.50 -3.95
N GLU A 276 26.86 3.43 -4.02
CA GLU A 276 27.56 2.55 -4.98
C GLU A 276 27.43 1.07 -4.62
N ASP A 277 27.49 0.74 -3.33
CA ASP A 277 27.47 -0.64 -2.84
C ASP A 277 26.69 -0.81 -1.52
N PRO A 278 25.36 -0.58 -1.54
CA PRO A 278 24.53 -0.67 -0.34
C PRO A 278 24.49 -2.08 0.25
N ILE A 279 24.60 -3.12 -0.59
CA ILE A 279 24.47 -4.52 -0.15
C ILE A 279 25.70 -4.93 0.66
N ASP A 280 26.92 -4.68 0.17
CA ASP A 280 28.12 -5.06 0.91
C ASP A 280 28.23 -4.25 2.22
N CYS A 281 27.83 -2.97 2.21
CA CYS A 281 27.75 -2.16 3.42
C CYS A 281 26.78 -2.76 4.45
N ALA A 282 25.59 -3.19 4.02
CA ALA A 282 24.62 -3.82 4.90
C ALA A 282 25.09 -5.19 5.43
N ILE A 283 25.76 -5.99 4.60
CA ILE A 283 26.35 -7.27 5.02
C ILE A 283 27.44 -7.05 6.07
N GLU A 284 28.32 -6.07 5.87
CA GLU A 284 29.40 -5.74 6.82
C GLU A 284 28.83 -5.39 8.20
N VAL A 285 27.78 -4.56 8.25
CA VAL A 285 27.07 -4.22 9.49
C VAL A 285 26.39 -5.44 10.10
N ALA A 286 25.69 -6.25 9.31
CA ALA A 286 24.96 -7.41 9.82
C ALA A 286 25.92 -8.43 10.47
N LEU A 287 27.08 -8.69 9.87
CA LEU A 287 28.06 -9.64 10.39
C LEU A 287 28.61 -9.23 11.76
N GLU A 288 28.84 -7.93 12.00
CA GLU A 288 29.30 -7.44 13.31
C GLU A 288 28.33 -7.76 14.45
N PHE A 289 27.03 -7.83 14.16
CA PHE A 289 25.98 -8.05 15.15
C PHE A 289 25.59 -9.53 15.31
N VAL A 290 25.86 -10.36 14.30
CA VAL A 290 25.57 -11.81 14.35
C VAL A 290 26.74 -12.61 14.95
N GLU A 291 27.96 -12.08 14.91
CA GLU A 291 29.15 -12.72 15.49
C GLU A 291 29.32 -12.53 17.02
N HIS A 292 28.36 -11.89 17.69
CA HIS A 292 28.37 -11.56 19.12
C HIS A 292 27.16 -12.13 19.87
#